data_AF-A0A9W8ZX29-F1
#
_entry.id   AF-A0A9W8ZX29-F1
#
_cell.length_a   1.000
_cell.length_b   1.000
_cell.length_c   1.000
_cell.angle_alpha   90.00
_cell.angle_beta   90.00
_cell.angle_gamma   90.00
#
_symmetry.space_group_name_H-M   'P 1'
#
loop_
_entity.id
_entity.type
_entity.pdbx_description
1 polymer ?
#
loop_
_entity_poly.entity_id
_entity_poly.type
_entity_poly.pdbx_seq_one_letter_code
_entity_poly.pdbx_strand_id
1 'polypeptide(L)'
;MVLPTQASFMKSVSIAETVPIELWERITYYANAREDAFLGPPRDIVNICLVCRFLNSAVNFGDNPSLYARLFRFKFDYRAPLRRFGKEWLTARSMALEFKKRIILLKQVRRKECSTQDLWTCYLMILENDGRNERQLIEWAHLYGYLKYETCVRYEATLDSTINWFKDTEATSLLLWLWWMTFSRDDVRIENSHVRDSLVHHLLHNLIVASFRYPNLYGPESHFKIPPAGRTWSSTPPTPVARVNHFSKEFHLATPLLSVASFLIWTLRLETIRENIDFNLGAISSLPLDREDAIARRIQGPTQTDVLNFHQTQIRAPTHCSLVLCTFFEEEILTQECEQYAERYLFSSDSRRYDQDWYRSWTCFDSLSISPPIHNAYVPGALLGDWEGFFVQTSLEDHIALVDDPNHMPSDPISLYRHPLYFTLKEHHCFHPEVPIGPGADCMGGEDVLNAWLPQGLKIQQYENEVEVFDPVAQRNVRYQTFLPGGLEGTKERLQSEKVPGTSRNLGNGYNYTNSFSLSKSESLNDILVTGKTSEENGAAWGHYLFIGRIRLWDGFIALLRTPRDPTRSNLGHWLFRGYLHDGNFVGHWRETSTSPNLTGYRGEFVAHNRDSRNCM
;
A
#
# COMPACT_ATOMS: atom_id res chain seq x y z
N MET A 1 45.33 77.32 15.20
CA MET A 1 44.58 76.54 14.19
C MET A 1 45.32 75.23 13.98
N VAL A 2 44.86 74.17 14.64
CA VAL A 2 45.34 72.80 14.39
C VAL A 2 44.14 72.08 13.78
N LEU A 3 44.24 71.72 12.50
CA LEU A 3 43.25 70.92 11.81
C LEU A 3 43.26 69.50 12.40
N PRO A 4 42.10 68.91 12.73
CA PRO A 4 42.06 67.50 13.07
C PRO A 4 42.14 66.69 11.78
N THR A 5 43.21 65.91 11.64
CA THR A 5 43.31 64.81 10.68
C THR A 5 42.15 63.84 10.90
N GLN A 6 41.19 63.81 9.98
CA GLN A 6 40.23 62.73 9.86
C GLN A 6 41.00 61.44 9.54
N ALA A 7 41.31 60.66 10.56
CA ALA A 7 41.62 59.25 10.36
C ALA A 7 40.34 58.57 9.87
N SER A 8 40.26 58.32 8.56
CA SER A 8 39.24 57.46 8.00
C SER A 8 39.46 56.06 8.57
N PHE A 9 38.66 55.68 9.57
CA PHE A 9 38.53 54.28 9.98
C PHE A 9 37.94 53.51 8.80
N MET A 10 38.80 52.98 7.92
CA MET A 10 38.41 51.86 7.07
C MET A 10 38.02 50.73 8.01
N LYS A 11 36.72 50.43 8.11
CA LYS A 11 36.24 49.23 8.80
C LYS A 11 36.99 48.05 8.16
N SER A 12 37.83 47.36 8.94
CA SER A 12 38.41 46.10 8.51
C SER A 12 37.24 45.14 8.26
N VAL A 13 36.98 44.84 7.00
CA VAL A 13 35.97 43.84 6.62
C VAL A 13 36.38 42.53 7.28
N SER A 14 35.48 41.94 8.06
CA SER A 14 35.79 40.68 8.74
C SER A 14 36.04 39.58 7.71
N ILE A 15 36.87 38.59 8.04
CA ILE A 15 37.10 37.42 7.14
C ILE A 15 35.76 36.77 6.76
N ALA A 16 34.78 36.78 7.67
CA ALA A 16 33.43 36.29 7.41
C ALA A 16 32.76 37.04 6.24
N GLU A 17 32.90 38.36 6.19
CA GLU A 17 32.33 39.21 5.15
C GLU A 17 33.14 39.20 3.83
N THR A 18 34.40 38.73 3.86
CA THR A 18 35.21 38.57 2.63
C THR A 18 34.90 37.30 1.85
N VAL A 19 34.30 36.30 2.50
CA VAL A 19 33.93 35.01 1.89
C VAL A 19 32.50 35.13 1.31
N PRO A 20 32.28 34.79 0.03
CA PRO A 20 30.95 34.79 -0.58
C PRO A 20 29.91 33.98 0.19
N ILE A 21 28.66 34.44 0.16
CA ILE A 21 27.54 33.82 0.88
C ILE A 21 27.31 32.36 0.45
N GLU A 22 27.56 32.06 -0.82
CA GLU A 22 27.43 30.72 -1.41
C GLU A 22 28.44 29.75 -0.81
N LEU A 23 29.64 30.23 -0.44
CA LEU A 23 30.63 29.42 0.25
C LEU A 23 30.24 29.16 1.71
N TRP A 24 29.66 30.16 2.38
CA TRP A 24 29.10 29.95 3.73
C TRP A 24 27.93 28.97 3.72
N GLU A 25 27.09 28.99 2.68
CA GLU A 25 26.03 28.00 2.49
C GLU A 25 26.62 26.59 2.31
N ARG A 26 27.68 26.42 1.51
CA ARG A 26 28.40 25.15 1.34
C ARG A 26 29.03 24.67 2.64
N ILE A 27 29.78 25.52 3.33
CA ILE A 27 30.40 25.21 4.63
C ILE A 27 29.33 24.75 5.61
N THR A 28 28.21 25.47 5.68
CA THR A 28 27.10 25.14 6.59
C THR A 28 26.43 23.82 6.22
N TYR A 29 26.26 23.54 4.92
CA TYR A 29 25.76 22.26 4.45
C TYR A 29 26.70 21.14 4.88
N TYR A 30 27.99 21.17 4.51
CA TYR A 30 28.93 20.09 4.85
C TYR A 30 29.14 19.91 6.36
N ALA A 31 29.03 20.98 7.16
CA ALA A 31 29.05 20.87 8.61
C ALA A 31 27.88 20.01 9.15
N ASN A 32 26.73 20.00 8.46
CA ASN A 32 25.52 19.31 8.89
C ASN A 32 25.15 18.07 8.04
N ALA A 33 25.79 17.89 6.89
CA ALA A 33 25.55 16.82 5.92
C ALA A 33 26.63 15.72 6.00
N ARG A 34 26.96 15.32 7.22
CA ARG A 34 27.93 14.25 7.54
C ARG A 34 27.20 12.97 7.91
N GLU A 35 27.83 11.83 7.72
CA GLU A 35 27.24 10.53 8.08
C GLU A 35 26.88 10.46 9.57
N ASP A 36 27.76 10.93 10.46
CA ASP A 36 27.53 11.00 11.91
C ASP A 36 26.44 12.02 12.31
N ALA A 37 26.19 13.00 11.45
CA ALA A 37 25.19 14.04 11.63
C ALA A 37 23.87 13.77 10.88
N PHE A 38 23.72 12.62 10.20
CA PHE A 38 22.56 12.29 9.37
C PHE A 38 21.25 12.30 10.18
N LEU A 39 21.25 11.67 11.36
CA LEU A 39 20.05 11.53 12.18
C LEU A 39 19.69 12.82 12.95
N GLY A 40 18.40 13.15 12.91
CA GLY A 40 17.81 14.23 13.70
C GLY A 40 18.15 15.64 13.24
N PRO A 41 17.91 16.64 14.12
CA PRO A 41 18.09 18.06 13.82
C PRO A 41 19.54 18.43 13.49
N PRO A 42 19.76 19.36 12.54
CA PRO A 42 21.10 19.89 12.23
C PRO A 42 21.60 20.75 13.40
N ARG A 43 22.62 20.27 14.12
CA ARG A 43 23.08 20.89 15.38
C ARG A 43 24.00 22.10 15.15
N ASP A 44 24.77 22.07 14.06
CA ASP A 44 25.86 23.03 13.86
C ASP A 44 25.38 24.36 13.25
N ILE A 45 24.17 24.40 12.69
CA ILE A 45 23.57 25.63 12.16
C ILE A 45 23.48 26.71 13.23
N VAL A 46 23.04 26.36 14.44
CA VAL A 46 22.88 27.32 15.54
C VAL A 46 24.24 27.91 15.92
N ASN A 47 25.29 27.08 15.95
CA ASN A 47 26.64 27.53 16.27
C ASN A 47 27.13 28.56 15.26
N ILE A 48 26.89 28.34 13.96
CA ILE A 48 27.28 29.27 12.87
C ILE A 48 26.47 30.56 12.95
N CYS A 49 25.16 30.48 13.19
CA CYS A 49 24.29 31.65 13.38
C CYS A 49 24.71 32.56 14.54
N LEU A 50 25.39 32.02 15.55
CA LEU A 50 25.82 32.76 16.74
C LEU A 50 27.19 33.43 16.57
N VAL A 51 27.92 33.19 15.48
CA VAL A 51 29.26 33.77 15.26
C VAL A 51 29.18 35.28 15.01
N CYS A 52 28.34 35.72 14.07
CA CYS A 52 28.13 37.14 13.79
C CYS A 52 26.82 37.40 13.03
N ARG A 53 26.40 38.68 12.95
CA ARG A 53 25.16 39.07 12.26
C ARG A 53 25.17 38.77 10.76
N PHE A 54 26.33 38.91 10.11
CA PHE A 54 26.48 38.58 8.69
C PHE A 54 26.22 37.09 8.45
N LEU A 55 26.88 36.21 9.21
CA LEU A 55 26.67 34.76 9.11
C LEU A 55 25.25 34.35 9.49
N ASN A 56 24.67 34.99 10.50
CA ASN A 56 23.27 34.78 10.85
C ASN A 56 22.35 35.09 9.65
N SER A 57 22.50 36.25 9.01
CA SER A 57 21.73 36.60 7.81
C SER A 57 22.01 35.63 6.64
N ALA A 58 23.25 35.17 6.51
CA ALA A 58 23.65 34.25 5.44
C ALA A 58 23.04 32.85 5.55
N VAL A 59 22.83 32.33 6.78
CA VAL A 59 22.48 30.91 6.99
C VAL A 59 21.16 30.68 7.69
N ASN A 60 20.49 31.73 8.20
CA ASN A 60 19.23 31.55 8.90
C ASN A 60 18.12 31.02 7.99
N PHE A 61 17.12 30.41 8.62
CA PHE A 61 15.98 29.78 7.95
C PHE A 61 15.12 30.71 7.10
N GLY A 62 14.94 31.96 7.53
CA GLY A 62 14.09 32.91 6.82
C GLY A 62 14.72 33.40 5.53
N ASP A 63 16.03 33.64 5.57
CA ASP A 63 16.77 34.29 4.49
C ASP A 63 17.39 33.30 3.50
N ASN A 64 17.62 32.04 3.91
CA ASN A 64 18.29 31.04 3.07
C ASN A 64 17.49 29.72 2.95
N PRO A 65 16.32 29.70 2.29
CA PRO A 65 15.53 28.48 2.10
C PRO A 65 16.25 27.42 1.26
N SER A 66 17.18 27.80 0.39
CA SER A 66 17.91 26.86 -0.46
C SER A 66 18.80 25.93 0.37
N LEU A 67 19.47 26.43 1.40
CA LEU A 67 20.29 25.64 2.32
C LEU A 67 19.48 24.51 2.97
N TYR A 68 18.31 24.86 3.51
CA TYR A 68 17.44 23.91 4.19
C TYR A 68 16.78 22.93 3.22
N ALA A 69 16.56 23.33 1.98
CA ALA A 69 16.14 22.41 0.92
C ALA A 69 17.22 21.37 0.59
N ARG A 70 18.52 21.75 0.53
CA ARG A 70 19.60 20.73 0.40
C ARG A 70 19.68 19.84 1.62
N LEU A 71 19.60 20.40 2.83
CA LEU A 71 19.61 19.61 4.06
C LEU A 71 18.42 18.65 4.13
N PHE A 72 17.25 19.04 3.62
CA PHE A 72 16.11 18.16 3.45
C PHE A 72 16.46 16.97 2.56
N ARG A 73 16.98 17.23 1.36
CA ARG A 73 17.39 16.21 0.40
C ARG A 73 18.51 15.31 0.90
N PHE A 74 19.31 15.75 1.88
CA PHE A 74 20.30 14.92 2.57
C PHE A 74 19.63 14.03 3.64
N LYS A 75 18.77 14.61 4.50
CA LYS A 75 18.24 13.94 5.69
C LYS A 75 16.99 13.10 5.47
N PHE A 76 16.22 13.39 4.43
CA PHE A 76 14.90 12.80 4.17
C PHE A 76 14.77 12.35 2.72
N ASP A 77 13.90 11.38 2.49
CA ASP A 77 13.56 10.92 1.15
C ASP A 77 12.54 11.88 0.51
N TYR A 78 12.74 12.14 -0.77
CA TYR A 78 11.93 13.10 -1.54
C TYR A 78 11.62 12.63 -2.97
N ARG A 79 12.06 11.43 -3.36
CA ARG A 79 11.84 10.89 -4.71
C ARG A 79 10.37 10.56 -4.98
N ALA A 80 9.66 9.99 -4.00
CA ALA A 80 8.22 9.77 -4.09
C ALA A 80 7.43 11.08 -4.27
N PRO A 81 7.61 12.12 -3.43
CA PRO A 81 6.99 13.43 -3.66
C PRO A 81 7.35 14.03 -5.02
N LEU A 82 8.61 13.90 -5.46
CA LEU A 82 9.06 14.42 -6.75
C LEU A 82 8.33 13.74 -7.91
N ARG A 83 8.14 12.42 -7.83
CA ARG A 83 7.40 11.60 -8.80
C ARG A 83 5.91 11.92 -8.81
N ARG A 84 5.31 12.12 -7.63
CA ARG A 84 3.86 12.31 -7.45
C ARG A 84 3.39 13.73 -7.77
N PHE A 85 4.23 14.74 -7.49
CA PHE A 85 3.85 16.15 -7.58
C PHE A 85 4.64 16.97 -8.61
N GLY A 86 5.80 16.47 -9.03
CA GLY A 86 6.70 17.19 -9.93
C GLY A 86 7.54 18.27 -9.25
N LYS A 87 8.47 18.83 -10.03
CA LYS A 87 9.44 19.84 -9.57
C LYS A 87 8.78 21.15 -9.13
N GLU A 88 7.64 21.50 -9.74
CA GLU A 88 6.91 22.74 -9.46
C GLU A 88 6.36 22.80 -8.03
N TRP A 89 6.03 21.65 -7.42
CA TRP A 89 5.62 21.61 -6.01
C TRP A 89 6.82 21.59 -5.05
N LEU A 90 7.94 21.00 -5.46
CA LEU A 90 9.14 20.87 -4.64
C LEU A 90 10.10 22.04 -4.83
N THR A 91 9.60 23.25 -4.64
CA THR A 91 10.43 24.47 -4.57
C THR A 91 11.38 24.43 -3.36
N ALA A 92 12.47 25.19 -3.40
CA ALA A 92 13.37 25.35 -2.25
C ALA A 92 12.62 25.76 -0.97
N ARG A 93 11.65 26.67 -1.10
CA ARG A 93 10.85 27.14 0.03
C ARG A 93 9.94 26.06 0.61
N SER A 94 9.23 25.30 -0.23
CA SER A 94 8.33 24.24 0.25
C SER A 94 9.11 23.10 0.91
N MET A 95 10.26 22.70 0.36
CA MET A 95 11.14 21.72 0.99
C MET A 95 11.75 22.22 2.30
N ALA A 96 12.16 23.48 2.39
CA ALA A 96 12.64 24.06 3.64
C ALA A 96 11.57 24.05 4.73
N LEU A 97 10.32 24.37 4.39
CA LEU A 97 9.20 24.32 5.32
C LEU A 97 8.87 22.88 5.73
N GLU A 98 8.90 21.92 4.80
CA GLU A 98 8.72 20.50 5.11
C GLU A 98 9.87 19.97 5.99
N PHE A 99 11.10 20.43 5.77
CA PHE A 99 12.25 20.13 6.63
C PHE A 99 11.99 20.56 8.07
N LYS A 100 11.61 21.82 8.28
CA LYS A 100 11.27 22.33 9.61
C LYS A 100 10.14 21.52 10.24
N LYS A 101 9.08 21.22 9.47
CA LYS A 101 7.94 20.42 9.91
C LYS A 101 8.37 19.03 10.37
N ARG A 102 9.13 18.28 9.57
CA ARG A 102 9.61 16.93 9.94
C ARG A 102 10.55 16.97 11.14
N ILE A 103 11.43 17.96 11.27
CA ILE A 103 12.29 18.10 12.45
C ILE A 103 11.49 18.36 13.74
N ILE A 104 10.42 19.14 13.68
CA ILE A 104 9.51 19.37 14.82
C ILE A 104 8.77 18.07 15.16
N LEU A 105 8.20 17.41 14.14
CA LEU A 105 7.52 16.12 14.27
C LEU A 105 8.39 15.07 14.98
N LEU A 106 9.63 14.88 14.51
CA LEU A 106 10.53 13.90 15.10
C LEU A 106 10.74 14.15 16.60
N LYS A 107 10.81 15.43 17.02
CA LYS A 107 10.91 15.80 18.44
C LYS A 107 9.63 15.47 19.21
N GLN A 108 8.46 15.68 18.61
CA GLN A 108 7.16 15.35 19.21
C GLN A 108 7.00 13.83 19.39
N VAL A 109 7.35 13.03 18.37
CA VAL A 109 7.36 11.56 18.46
C VAL A 109 8.27 11.11 19.60
N ARG A 110 9.50 11.63 19.65
CA ARG A 110 10.45 11.31 20.72
C ARG A 110 9.95 11.68 22.12
N ARG A 111 9.16 12.76 22.24
CA ARG A 111 8.54 13.20 23.51
C ARG A 111 7.22 12.51 23.82
N LYS A 112 6.67 11.75 22.87
CA LYS A 112 5.34 11.12 22.93
C LYS A 112 4.19 12.14 23.00
N GLU A 113 4.35 13.26 22.29
CA GLU A 113 3.40 14.38 22.24
C GLU A 113 2.88 14.57 20.79
N CYS A 114 2.45 13.48 20.14
CA CYS A 114 2.00 13.53 18.75
C CYS A 114 0.49 13.76 18.64
N SER A 115 0.11 14.67 17.76
CA SER A 115 -1.27 14.85 17.30
C SER A 115 -1.60 13.89 16.14
N THR A 116 -2.88 13.80 15.75
CA THR A 116 -3.29 13.07 14.54
C THR A 116 -2.62 13.63 13.28
N GLN A 117 -2.37 14.94 13.21
CA GLN A 117 -1.65 15.56 12.09
C GLN A 117 -0.17 15.14 12.04
N ASP A 118 0.41 14.88 13.20
CA ASP A 118 1.76 14.35 13.33
C ASP A 118 1.80 12.89 12.85
N LEU A 119 0.80 12.08 13.22
CA LEU A 119 0.64 10.71 12.71
C LEU A 119 0.51 10.67 11.18
N TRP A 120 -0.27 11.57 10.59
CA TRP A 120 -0.34 11.74 9.14
C TRP A 120 1.03 12.03 8.53
N THR A 121 1.81 12.89 9.17
CA THR A 121 3.14 13.22 8.65
C THR A 121 4.10 12.04 8.79
N CYS A 122 4.04 11.26 9.87
CA CYS A 122 4.76 9.98 9.99
C CYS A 122 4.34 8.99 8.90
N TYR A 123 3.04 8.84 8.66
CA TYR A 123 2.51 7.93 7.64
C TYR A 123 3.00 8.32 6.23
N LEU A 124 2.93 9.61 5.88
CA LEU A 124 3.46 10.12 4.62
C LEU A 124 4.97 9.90 4.49
N MET A 125 5.74 10.14 5.57
CA MET A 125 7.17 9.84 5.58
C MET A 125 7.47 8.36 5.26
N ILE A 126 6.63 7.43 5.74
CA ILE A 126 6.78 6.00 5.43
C ILE A 126 6.35 5.65 4.00
N LEU A 127 5.25 6.22 3.49
CA LEU A 127 4.85 6.06 2.08
C LEU A 127 5.88 6.60 1.07
N GLU A 128 6.79 7.44 1.54
CA GLU A 128 7.85 8.08 0.75
C GLU A 128 9.24 7.51 1.04
N ASN A 129 9.32 6.49 1.89
CA ASN A 129 10.58 5.98 2.39
C ASN A 129 11.38 5.26 1.29
N ASP A 130 12.61 5.70 1.10
CA ASP A 130 13.67 5.03 0.34
C ASP A 130 14.87 4.70 1.26
N GLY A 131 14.63 4.65 2.58
CA GLY A 131 15.61 4.29 3.61
C GLY A 131 15.97 5.42 4.57
N ARG A 132 15.80 6.69 4.22
CA ARG A 132 16.17 7.80 5.13
C ARG A 132 15.06 8.15 6.10
N ASN A 133 13.82 8.24 5.61
CA ASN A 133 12.67 8.63 6.44
C ASN A 133 12.44 7.63 7.60
N GLU A 134 12.55 6.34 7.31
CA GLU A 134 12.44 5.26 8.28
C GLU A 134 13.50 5.37 9.37
N ARG A 135 14.78 5.57 9.01
CA ARG A 135 15.89 5.73 9.98
C ARG A 135 15.69 6.95 10.88
N GLN A 136 15.18 8.06 10.33
CA GLN A 136 14.82 9.24 11.13
C GLN A 136 13.72 8.91 12.16
N LEU A 137 12.66 8.22 11.73
CA LEU A 137 11.52 7.87 12.58
C LEU A 137 11.90 6.84 13.66
N ILE A 138 12.57 5.76 13.28
CA ILE A 138 12.86 4.62 14.16
C ILE A 138 14.05 4.93 15.06
N GLU A 139 15.21 5.26 14.48
CA GLU A 139 16.47 5.35 15.24
C GLU A 139 16.57 6.66 16.02
N TRP A 140 16.17 7.77 15.40
CA TRP A 140 16.24 9.06 16.07
C TRP A 140 14.96 9.35 16.87
N ALA A 141 13.79 9.34 16.22
CA ALA A 141 12.55 9.70 16.92
C ALA A 141 12.03 8.62 17.88
N HIS A 142 12.59 7.41 17.86
CA HIS A 142 12.14 6.28 18.68
C HIS A 142 10.66 5.95 18.47
N LEU A 143 10.22 5.92 17.19
CA LEU A 143 8.83 5.67 16.82
C LEU A 143 8.25 4.42 17.49
N TYR A 144 9.00 3.32 17.59
CA TYR A 144 8.54 2.11 18.28
C TYR A 144 8.18 2.36 19.76
N GLY A 145 8.98 3.17 20.46
CA GLY A 145 8.72 3.54 21.84
C GLY A 145 7.49 4.43 21.98
N TYR A 146 7.19 5.25 20.97
CA TYR A 146 5.95 6.01 20.88
C TYR A 146 4.74 5.11 20.60
N LEU A 147 4.79 4.25 19.58
CA LEU A 147 3.71 3.34 19.21
C LEU A 147 3.34 2.39 20.36
N LYS A 148 4.33 1.86 21.08
CA LYS A 148 4.10 1.08 22.31
C LYS A 148 3.40 1.90 23.40
N TYR A 149 3.85 3.12 23.63
CA TYR A 149 3.25 4.00 24.64
C TYR A 149 1.79 4.32 24.32
N GLU A 150 1.50 4.76 23.09
CA GLU A 150 0.12 5.02 22.64
C GLU A 150 -0.75 3.77 22.75
N THR A 151 -0.18 2.60 22.45
CA THR A 151 -0.92 1.35 22.53
C THR A 151 -1.42 1.08 23.95
N CYS A 152 -0.54 1.26 24.95
CA CYS A 152 -0.90 1.12 26.36
C CYS A 152 -1.89 2.20 26.80
N VAL A 153 -1.66 3.47 26.46
CA VAL A 153 -2.53 4.59 26.85
C VAL A 153 -3.95 4.43 26.30
N ARG A 154 -4.09 4.06 25.03
CA ARG A 154 -5.40 3.84 24.40
C ARG A 154 -6.09 2.57 24.88
N TYR A 155 -5.33 1.55 25.30
CA TYR A 155 -5.87 0.35 25.92
C TYR A 155 -6.46 0.62 27.31
N GLU A 156 -5.79 1.45 28.12
CA GLU A 156 -6.27 1.85 29.45
C GLU A 156 -7.39 2.92 29.39
N ALA A 157 -7.62 3.52 28.23
CA ALA A 157 -8.66 4.52 28.04
C ALA A 157 -10.07 3.91 28.18
N THR A 158 -10.93 4.57 28.94
CA THR A 158 -12.34 4.18 29.07
C THR A 158 -13.03 4.17 27.70
N LEU A 159 -14.06 3.34 27.54
CA LEU A 159 -14.86 3.27 26.30
C LEU A 159 -15.44 4.64 25.92
N ASP A 160 -15.70 5.51 26.89
CA ASP A 160 -16.21 6.86 26.64
C ASP A 160 -15.17 7.85 26.13
N SER A 161 -13.89 7.56 26.32
CA SER A 161 -12.79 8.43 25.95
C SER A 161 -12.70 8.67 24.43
N THR A 162 -12.39 9.91 24.04
CA THR A 162 -12.20 10.28 22.63
C THR A 162 -10.95 9.64 22.02
N ILE A 163 -9.98 9.23 22.84
CA ILE A 163 -8.77 8.54 22.39
C ILE A 163 -8.92 7.02 22.36
N ASN A 164 -10.09 6.48 22.71
CA ASN A 164 -10.35 5.06 22.66
C ASN A 164 -10.19 4.53 21.23
N TRP A 165 -9.54 3.37 21.11
CA TRP A 165 -9.23 2.73 19.83
C TRP A 165 -10.39 2.65 18.84
N PHE A 166 -11.60 2.40 19.34
CA PHE A 166 -12.76 2.14 18.49
C PHE A 166 -13.55 3.41 18.12
N LYS A 167 -13.25 4.55 18.77
CA LYS A 167 -13.91 5.84 18.48
C LYS A 167 -13.08 6.70 17.53
N ASP A 168 -11.78 6.81 17.76
CA ASP A 168 -10.86 7.57 16.91
C ASP A 168 -10.33 6.70 15.78
N THR A 169 -11.20 6.36 14.83
CA THR A 169 -10.88 5.47 13.70
C THR A 169 -9.75 6.01 12.83
N GLU A 170 -9.61 7.34 12.72
CA GLU A 170 -8.55 7.99 11.95
C GLU A 170 -7.17 7.74 12.57
N ALA A 171 -6.96 8.16 13.82
CA ALA A 171 -5.66 7.99 14.46
C ALA A 171 -5.36 6.51 14.73
N THR A 172 -6.37 5.71 15.08
CA THR A 172 -6.20 4.26 15.25
C THR A 172 -5.71 3.61 13.96
N SER A 173 -6.29 3.99 12.81
CA SER A 173 -5.82 3.48 11.53
C SER A 173 -4.37 3.89 11.26
N LEU A 174 -4.01 5.17 11.44
CA LEU A 174 -2.64 5.64 11.23
C LEU A 174 -1.64 4.94 12.14
N LEU A 175 -1.97 4.73 13.42
CA LEU A 175 -1.13 3.99 14.37
C LEU A 175 -0.90 2.55 13.93
N LEU A 176 -1.95 1.85 13.48
CA LEU A 176 -1.83 0.48 12.99
C LEU A 176 -1.07 0.42 11.66
N TRP A 177 -1.27 1.36 10.74
CA TRP A 177 -0.45 1.41 9.52
C TRP A 177 1.02 1.69 9.81
N LEU A 178 1.33 2.55 10.78
CA LEU A 178 2.71 2.75 11.25
C LEU A 178 3.27 1.48 11.89
N TRP A 179 2.51 0.79 12.74
CA TRP A 179 2.90 -0.52 13.30
C TRP A 179 3.19 -1.55 12.21
N TRP A 180 2.37 -1.63 11.17
CA TRP A 180 2.59 -2.56 10.06
C TRP A 180 3.83 -2.16 9.28
N MET A 181 3.84 -0.97 8.68
CA MET A 181 4.86 -0.57 7.71
C MET A 181 6.25 -0.33 8.30
N THR A 182 6.38 -0.24 9.63
CA THR A 182 7.69 -0.02 10.28
C THR A 182 8.25 -1.28 10.94
N PHE A 183 7.48 -2.36 11.10
CA PHE A 183 7.98 -3.58 11.75
C PHE A 183 8.26 -4.68 10.73
N SER A 184 9.50 -5.17 10.75
CA SER A 184 9.88 -6.39 10.05
C SER A 184 9.48 -7.64 10.85
N ARG A 185 9.54 -8.81 10.22
CA ARG A 185 9.35 -10.09 10.91
C ARG A 185 10.35 -10.27 12.05
N ASP A 186 11.59 -9.81 11.88
CA ASP A 186 12.63 -9.90 12.91
C ASP A 186 12.34 -8.99 14.11
N ASP A 187 11.78 -7.80 13.88
CA ASP A 187 11.34 -6.92 14.98
C ASP A 187 10.22 -7.56 15.81
N VAL A 188 9.26 -8.22 15.16
CA VAL A 188 8.15 -8.90 15.84
C VAL A 188 8.64 -10.09 16.67
N ARG A 189 9.70 -10.79 16.23
CA ARG A 189 10.31 -11.91 17.00
C ARG A 189 10.90 -11.47 18.33
N ILE A 190 11.45 -10.26 18.40
CA ILE A 190 12.05 -9.71 19.62
C ILE A 190 11.07 -8.83 20.42
N GLU A 191 9.82 -8.72 19.98
CA GLU A 191 8.78 -7.95 20.66
C GLU A 191 8.49 -8.53 22.05
N ASN A 192 8.22 -7.65 23.02
CA ASN A 192 7.82 -8.07 24.35
C ASN A 192 6.47 -8.79 24.31
N SER A 193 6.40 -10.00 24.89
CA SER A 193 5.20 -10.85 24.87
C SER A 193 3.96 -10.16 25.44
N HIS A 194 4.08 -9.37 26.51
CA HIS A 194 2.93 -8.67 27.10
C HIS A 194 2.32 -7.64 26.14
N VAL A 195 3.16 -6.89 25.41
CA VAL A 195 2.69 -5.92 24.40
C VAL A 195 2.03 -6.65 23.24
N ARG A 196 2.68 -7.71 22.74
CA ARG A 196 2.18 -8.54 21.64
C ARG A 196 0.82 -9.14 21.99
N ASP A 197 0.72 -9.79 23.14
CA ASP A 197 -0.48 -10.51 23.56
C ASP A 197 -1.63 -9.52 23.84
N SER A 198 -1.34 -8.34 24.43
CA SER A 198 -2.32 -7.27 24.62
C SER A 198 -2.86 -6.74 23.28
N LEU A 199 -1.96 -6.45 22.33
CA LEU A 199 -2.33 -5.97 21.00
C LEU A 199 -3.16 -7.01 20.25
N VAL A 200 -2.71 -8.28 20.24
CA VAL A 200 -3.38 -9.38 19.51
C VAL A 200 -4.75 -9.70 20.11
N HIS A 201 -4.83 -9.96 21.41
CA HIS A 201 -6.04 -10.50 22.03
C HIS A 201 -7.08 -9.45 22.36
N HIS A 202 -6.68 -8.21 22.69
CA HIS A 202 -7.65 -7.20 23.12
C HIS A 202 -7.99 -6.16 22.06
N LEU A 203 -7.03 -5.76 21.22
CA LEU A 203 -7.28 -4.74 20.19
C LEU A 203 -7.64 -5.38 18.85
N LEU A 204 -6.67 -6.09 18.26
CA LEU A 204 -6.78 -6.54 16.88
C LEU A 204 -7.89 -7.57 16.71
N HIS A 205 -8.03 -8.48 17.66
CA HIS A 205 -9.08 -9.47 17.66
C HIS A 205 -10.48 -8.84 17.51
N ASN A 206 -10.79 -7.82 18.32
CA ASN A 206 -12.07 -7.12 18.28
C ASN A 206 -12.29 -6.37 16.96
N LEU A 207 -11.24 -5.75 16.41
CA LEU A 207 -11.29 -5.09 15.10
C LEU A 207 -11.55 -6.09 13.96
N ILE A 208 -11.03 -7.31 14.06
CA ILE A 208 -11.17 -8.34 13.02
C ILE A 208 -12.55 -8.97 13.04
N VAL A 209 -13.02 -9.40 14.22
CA VAL A 209 -14.32 -10.09 14.34
C VAL A 209 -15.47 -9.14 13.98
N ALA A 210 -15.34 -7.85 14.33
CA ALA A 210 -16.33 -6.82 14.01
C ALA A 210 -15.88 -5.89 12.87
N SER A 211 -15.04 -6.36 11.94
CA SER A 211 -14.45 -5.55 10.85
C SER A 211 -15.47 -4.80 9.99
N PHE A 212 -16.69 -5.35 9.85
CA PHE A 212 -17.79 -4.72 9.13
C PHE A 212 -18.29 -3.41 9.78
N ARG A 213 -17.99 -3.17 11.07
CA ARG A 213 -18.29 -1.92 11.77
C ARG A 213 -17.29 -0.80 11.44
N TYR A 214 -16.22 -1.10 10.70
CA TYR A 214 -15.16 -0.15 10.38
C TYR A 214 -15.00 0.05 8.87
N PRO A 215 -14.44 1.19 8.44
CA PRO A 215 -14.14 1.43 7.03
C PRO A 215 -13.14 0.41 6.50
N ASN A 216 -13.52 -0.26 5.41
CA ASN A 216 -12.69 -1.24 4.72
C ASN A 216 -12.68 -1.10 3.21
N LEU A 217 -13.22 0.01 2.70
CA LEU A 217 -13.30 0.34 1.28
C LEU A 217 -13.03 1.82 1.11
N TYR A 218 -12.24 2.18 0.10
CA TYR A 218 -11.98 3.59 -0.21
C TYR A 218 -13.17 4.29 -0.88
N GLY A 219 -14.02 3.55 -1.58
CA GLY A 219 -15.22 4.08 -2.22
C GLY A 219 -16.38 3.08 -2.23
N PRO A 220 -17.59 3.53 -2.59
CA PRO A 220 -18.81 2.74 -2.44
C PRO A 220 -18.74 1.47 -3.29
N GLU A 221 -19.05 0.31 -2.70
CA GLU A 221 -19.03 -0.97 -3.42
C GLU A 221 -20.14 -1.08 -4.47
N SER A 222 -21.25 -0.37 -4.27
CA SER A 222 -22.45 -0.42 -5.12
C SER A 222 -22.21 0.00 -6.58
N HIS A 223 -21.04 0.56 -6.91
CA HIS A 223 -20.72 1.05 -8.25
C HIS A 223 -19.33 0.61 -8.71
N PHE A 224 -19.27 -0.02 -9.87
CA PHE A 224 -18.07 -0.39 -10.60
C PHE A 224 -17.48 0.83 -11.30
N LYS A 225 -18.34 1.66 -11.91
CA LYS A 225 -17.94 2.88 -12.63
C LYS A 225 -18.28 4.13 -11.85
N ILE A 226 -17.48 5.17 -12.07
CA ILE A 226 -17.65 6.52 -11.55
C ILE A 226 -17.79 7.52 -12.71
N PRO A 227 -18.52 8.64 -12.53
CA PRO A 227 -19.36 8.93 -11.37
C PRO A 227 -20.54 7.93 -11.25
N PRO A 228 -21.02 7.65 -10.02
CA PRO A 228 -22.05 6.64 -9.80
C PRO A 228 -23.37 7.02 -10.48
N ALA A 229 -24.05 6.05 -11.07
CA ALA A 229 -25.41 6.20 -11.58
C ALA A 229 -26.42 5.69 -10.54
N GLY A 230 -27.37 6.53 -10.14
CA GLY A 230 -28.45 6.13 -9.22
C GLY A 230 -28.09 6.18 -7.73
N ARG A 231 -28.74 5.30 -6.93
CA ARG A 231 -28.58 5.31 -5.47
C ARG A 231 -27.29 4.59 -5.05
N THR A 232 -26.44 5.30 -4.33
CA THR A 232 -25.22 4.76 -3.73
C THR A 232 -25.51 4.20 -2.34
N TRP A 233 -25.00 2.99 -2.08
CA TRP A 233 -25.03 2.37 -0.75
C TRP A 233 -23.69 1.64 -0.50
N SER A 234 -23.42 1.34 0.78
CA SER A 234 -22.24 0.60 1.22
C SER A 234 -22.60 -0.22 2.45
N SER A 235 -22.14 -1.47 2.52
CA SER A 235 -22.29 -2.34 3.69
C SER A 235 -21.37 -1.98 4.84
N THR A 236 -20.48 -0.99 4.66
CA THR A 236 -19.57 -0.48 5.69
C THR A 236 -19.58 1.04 5.78
N PRO A 237 -19.19 1.61 6.93
CA PRO A 237 -19.02 3.04 7.07
C PRO A 237 -18.05 3.61 6.02
N PRO A 238 -18.25 4.87 5.59
CA PRO A 238 -17.35 5.53 4.66
C PRO A 238 -15.98 5.75 5.31
N THR A 239 -14.93 5.72 4.49
CA THR A 239 -13.57 6.01 4.94
C THR A 239 -13.44 7.48 5.36
N PRO A 240 -12.94 7.78 6.57
CA PRO A 240 -12.71 9.15 7.00
C PRO A 240 -11.78 9.90 6.05
N VAL A 241 -11.98 11.21 5.95
CA VAL A 241 -11.18 12.09 5.09
C VAL A 241 -10.51 13.14 5.96
N ALA A 242 -9.19 13.24 5.83
CA ALA A 242 -8.39 14.19 6.57
C ALA A 242 -7.85 15.29 5.65
N ARG A 243 -7.80 16.52 6.15
CA ARG A 243 -7.11 17.63 5.48
C ARG A 243 -5.66 17.65 5.93
N VAL A 244 -4.73 17.45 5.00
CA VAL A 244 -3.30 17.35 5.28
C VAL A 244 -2.54 18.48 4.61
N ASN A 245 -1.60 19.07 5.34
CA ASN A 245 -0.60 19.99 4.78
C ASN A 245 0.72 19.25 4.53
N HIS A 246 1.17 19.21 3.29
CA HIS A 246 2.37 18.51 2.87
C HIS A 246 3.09 19.30 1.77
N PHE A 247 4.37 19.61 1.98
CA PHE A 247 5.16 20.52 1.14
C PHE A 247 4.46 21.87 0.89
N SER A 248 3.87 22.45 1.94
CA SER A 248 3.17 23.75 1.90
C SER A 248 1.93 23.77 1.00
N LYS A 249 1.38 22.60 0.67
CA LYS A 249 0.12 22.44 -0.05
C LYS A 249 -0.87 21.74 0.86
N GLU A 250 -2.12 22.18 0.83
CA GLU A 250 -3.20 21.55 1.58
C GLU A 250 -4.13 20.81 0.62
N PHE A 251 -4.45 19.59 0.98
CA PHE A 251 -5.33 18.71 0.21
C PHE A 251 -5.99 17.69 1.14
N HIS A 252 -6.96 16.95 0.61
CA HIS A 252 -7.67 15.92 1.35
C HIS A 252 -7.10 14.54 1.01
N LEU A 253 -7.06 13.66 1.99
CA LEU A 253 -6.70 12.25 1.84
C LEU A 253 -7.75 11.38 2.51
N ALA A 254 -8.11 10.28 1.87
CA ALA A 254 -8.81 9.20 2.54
C ALA A 254 -7.85 8.50 3.51
N THR A 255 -8.29 8.33 4.75
CA THR A 255 -7.58 7.56 5.78
C THR A 255 -7.29 6.15 5.29
N PRO A 256 -6.08 5.61 5.51
CA PRO A 256 -5.81 4.24 5.11
C PRO A 256 -6.71 3.26 5.86
N LEU A 257 -6.97 2.08 5.28
CA LEU A 257 -8.04 1.20 5.76
C LEU A 257 -7.68 0.54 7.09
N LEU A 258 -8.53 0.72 8.10
CA LEU A 258 -8.28 0.24 9.45
C LEU A 258 -8.25 -1.29 9.51
N SER A 259 -9.22 -1.96 8.89
CA SER A 259 -9.35 -3.41 8.99
C SER A 259 -8.19 -4.15 8.31
N VAL A 260 -7.67 -3.61 7.20
CA VAL A 260 -6.51 -4.14 6.48
C VAL A 260 -5.26 -4.16 7.36
N ALA A 261 -4.88 -3.02 7.95
CA ALA A 261 -3.72 -2.97 8.84
C ALA A 261 -3.92 -3.87 10.07
N SER A 262 -5.12 -3.88 10.63
CA SER A 262 -5.45 -4.73 11.79
C SER A 262 -5.22 -6.21 11.50
N PHE A 263 -5.70 -6.68 10.35
CA PHE A 263 -5.58 -8.08 9.96
C PHE A 263 -4.16 -8.48 9.59
N LEU A 264 -3.41 -7.62 8.90
CA LEU A 264 -2.00 -7.87 8.58
C LEU A 264 -1.12 -7.97 9.83
N ILE A 265 -1.29 -7.03 10.77
CA ILE A 265 -0.57 -7.01 12.06
C ILE A 265 -0.88 -8.25 12.90
N TRP A 266 -2.17 -8.61 12.98
CA TRP A 266 -2.62 -9.78 13.72
C TRP A 266 -2.04 -11.06 13.12
N THR A 267 -2.08 -11.17 11.79
CA THR A 267 -1.54 -12.32 11.07
C THR A 267 -0.05 -12.49 11.31
N LEU A 268 0.74 -11.42 11.14
CA LEU A 268 2.20 -11.48 11.31
C LEU A 268 2.61 -11.89 12.73
N ARG A 269 1.90 -11.39 13.75
CA ARG A 269 2.14 -11.76 15.15
C ARG A 269 1.74 -13.20 15.45
N LEU A 270 0.60 -13.67 14.93
CA LEU A 270 0.19 -15.06 15.10
C LEU A 270 1.14 -16.05 14.41
N GLU A 271 1.64 -15.72 13.21
CA GLU A 271 2.66 -16.52 12.54
C GLU A 271 3.93 -16.61 13.40
N THR A 272 4.38 -15.49 13.96
CA THR A 272 5.57 -15.45 14.83
C THR A 272 5.39 -16.22 16.14
N ILE A 273 4.18 -16.20 16.73
CA ILE A 273 3.86 -17.02 17.90
C ILE A 273 3.93 -18.51 17.53
N ARG A 274 3.39 -18.89 16.36
CA ARG A 274 3.37 -20.27 15.89
C ARG A 274 4.76 -20.82 15.55
N GLU A 275 5.68 -19.98 15.07
CA GLU A 275 7.08 -20.39 14.86
C GLU A 275 7.74 -20.93 16.13
N ASN A 276 7.27 -20.52 17.33
CA ASN A 276 7.81 -20.94 18.62
C ASN A 276 7.05 -22.11 19.26
N ILE A 277 6.01 -22.64 18.61
CA ILE A 277 5.18 -23.72 19.14
C ILE A 277 5.32 -24.94 18.22
N ASP A 278 5.80 -26.06 18.77
CA ASP A 278 5.87 -27.31 18.03
C ASP A 278 4.46 -27.74 17.57
N PHE A 279 4.34 -28.03 16.27
CA PHE A 279 3.09 -28.53 15.72
C PHE A 279 2.77 -29.91 16.31
N ASN A 280 1.58 -30.07 16.91
CA ASN A 280 1.16 -31.34 17.47
C ASN A 280 0.82 -32.34 16.35
N LEU A 281 1.80 -33.15 15.94
CA LEU A 281 1.64 -34.21 14.93
C LEU A 281 0.56 -35.24 15.31
N GLY A 282 0.29 -35.43 16.61
CA GLY A 282 -0.79 -36.30 17.08
C GLY A 282 -2.17 -35.87 16.57
N ALA A 283 -2.39 -34.56 16.38
CA ALA A 283 -3.66 -34.00 15.91
C ALA A 283 -3.98 -34.37 14.45
N ILE A 284 -2.97 -34.72 13.64
CA ILE A 284 -3.12 -35.07 12.23
C ILE A 284 -2.81 -36.55 11.94
N SER A 285 -2.52 -37.34 12.97
CA SER A 285 -2.10 -38.75 12.83
C SER A 285 -3.12 -39.66 12.12
N SER A 286 -4.40 -39.28 12.13
CA SER A 286 -5.48 -39.98 11.44
C SER A 286 -5.56 -39.69 9.94
N LEU A 287 -4.88 -38.65 9.45
CA LEU A 287 -4.87 -38.28 8.04
C LEU A 287 -3.87 -39.14 7.25
N PRO A 288 -4.10 -39.37 5.94
CA PRO A 288 -3.10 -39.97 5.06
C PRO A 288 -1.79 -39.18 5.08
N LEU A 289 -0.65 -39.85 4.90
CA LEU A 289 0.66 -39.21 4.99
C LEU A 289 0.82 -38.11 3.92
N ASP A 290 0.61 -38.49 2.68
CA ASP A 290 0.76 -37.65 1.49
C ASP A 290 -0.34 -37.94 0.47
N ARG A 291 -0.26 -37.27 -0.69
CA ARG A 291 -1.26 -37.41 -1.75
C ARG A 291 -1.28 -38.81 -2.35
N GLU A 292 -0.14 -39.49 -2.45
CA GLU A 292 -0.05 -40.84 -3.01
C GLU A 292 -0.75 -41.85 -2.09
N ASP A 293 -0.52 -41.75 -0.77
CA ASP A 293 -1.18 -42.56 0.25
C ASP A 293 -2.69 -42.33 0.28
N ALA A 294 -3.14 -41.08 0.15
CA ALA A 294 -4.56 -40.74 0.05
C ALA A 294 -5.24 -41.39 -1.17
N ILE A 295 -4.59 -41.34 -2.34
CA ILE A 295 -5.09 -41.94 -3.58
C ILE A 295 -5.14 -43.47 -3.45
N ALA A 296 -4.09 -44.09 -2.91
CA ALA A 296 -4.02 -45.54 -2.71
C ALA A 296 -5.14 -46.03 -1.78
N ARG A 297 -5.45 -45.27 -0.72
CA ARG A 297 -6.53 -45.57 0.23
C ARG A 297 -7.92 -45.08 -0.21
N ARG A 298 -8.01 -44.36 -1.34
CA ARG A 298 -9.24 -43.72 -1.85
C ARG A 298 -9.90 -42.77 -0.83
N ILE A 299 -9.07 -42.07 -0.06
CA ILE A 299 -9.52 -41.05 0.91
C ILE A 299 -9.45 -39.68 0.24
N GLN A 300 -10.53 -38.91 0.34
CA GLN A 300 -10.57 -37.51 -0.10
C GLN A 300 -10.26 -36.57 1.08
N GLY A 301 -9.75 -35.37 0.76
CA GLY A 301 -9.47 -34.34 1.75
C GLY A 301 -7.97 -34.14 2.01
N PRO A 302 -7.64 -33.43 3.10
CA PRO A 302 -6.26 -33.06 3.40
C PRO A 302 -5.45 -34.25 3.92
N THR A 303 -4.17 -34.24 3.56
CA THR A 303 -3.13 -35.15 4.04
C THR A 303 -2.31 -34.48 5.14
N GLN A 304 -1.44 -35.23 5.82
CA GLN A 304 -0.52 -34.67 6.80
C GLN A 304 0.39 -33.61 6.15
N THR A 305 0.92 -33.89 4.95
CA THR A 305 1.70 -32.93 4.17
C THR A 305 0.92 -31.65 3.87
N ASP A 306 -0.35 -31.74 3.46
CA ASP A 306 -1.17 -30.55 3.16
C ASP A 306 -1.34 -29.66 4.40
N VAL A 307 -1.63 -30.27 5.56
CA VAL A 307 -1.82 -29.53 6.81
C VAL A 307 -0.50 -28.90 7.27
N LEU A 308 0.62 -29.59 7.13
CA LEU A 308 1.94 -29.05 7.47
C LEU A 308 2.34 -27.89 6.54
N ASN A 309 2.11 -28.01 5.23
CA ASN A 309 2.35 -26.94 4.26
C ASN A 309 1.50 -25.70 4.59
N PHE A 310 0.21 -25.91 4.91
CA PHE A 310 -0.65 -24.83 5.38
C PHE A 310 -0.18 -24.22 6.70
N HIS A 311 0.32 -25.07 7.61
CA HIS A 311 0.85 -24.60 8.89
C HIS A 311 2.06 -23.67 8.71
N GLN A 312 2.90 -23.96 7.70
CA GLN A 312 4.09 -23.20 7.34
C GLN A 312 3.83 -22.00 6.43
N THR A 313 2.61 -21.82 5.92
CA THR A 313 2.27 -20.68 5.06
C THR A 313 2.40 -19.37 5.82
N GLN A 314 3.18 -18.44 5.26
CA GLN A 314 3.43 -17.12 5.82
C GLN A 314 3.04 -16.03 4.83
N ILE A 315 2.47 -14.93 5.32
CA ILE A 315 2.26 -13.75 4.48
C ILE A 315 3.57 -12.99 4.24
N ARG A 316 3.56 -12.12 3.23
CA ARG A 316 4.68 -11.22 2.98
C ARG A 316 4.71 -10.11 4.04
N ALA A 317 5.78 -10.10 4.83
CA ALA A 317 6.01 -9.09 5.85
C ALA A 317 6.76 -7.87 5.27
N PRO A 318 6.61 -6.67 5.89
CA PRO A 318 7.38 -5.49 5.53
C PRO A 318 8.87 -5.72 5.73
N THR A 319 9.66 -5.01 4.94
CA THR A 319 11.12 -5.09 4.93
C THR A 319 11.70 -3.68 5.01
N HIS A 320 12.74 -3.51 5.82
CA HIS A 320 13.46 -2.24 5.91
C HIS A 320 14.13 -1.90 4.59
N CYS A 321 14.15 -0.61 4.26
CA CYS A 321 14.79 -0.13 3.04
C CYS A 321 16.30 0.03 3.28
N SER A 322 17.10 -0.18 2.24
CA SER A 322 18.55 0.01 2.34
C SER A 322 18.89 1.50 2.43
N LEU A 323 19.69 1.90 3.43
CA LEU A 323 20.10 3.29 3.58
C LEU A 323 21.17 3.66 2.54
N VAL A 324 20.87 4.66 1.71
CA VAL A 324 21.84 5.27 0.78
C VAL A 324 22.00 6.76 1.12
N LEU A 325 23.19 7.15 1.60
CA LEU A 325 23.56 8.53 1.87
C LEU A 325 24.44 9.09 0.74
N CYS A 326 24.17 10.33 0.34
CA CYS A 326 25.01 11.09 -0.58
C CYS A 326 25.41 12.39 0.10
N THR A 327 26.68 12.50 0.50
CA THR A 327 27.23 13.65 1.22
C THR A 327 27.72 14.77 0.28
N PHE A 328 27.85 14.49 -1.02
CA PHE A 328 28.30 15.44 -2.03
C PHE A 328 27.30 16.58 -2.27
N PHE A 329 27.82 17.73 -2.72
CA PHE A 329 26.99 18.86 -3.14
C PHE A 329 26.40 18.60 -4.54
N GLU A 330 25.18 19.09 -4.82
CA GLU A 330 24.46 18.79 -6.08
C GLU A 330 25.26 19.10 -7.37
N GLU A 331 26.14 20.11 -7.35
CA GLU A 331 27.01 20.46 -8.48
C GLU A 331 28.18 19.48 -8.70
N GLU A 332 28.65 18.80 -7.65
CA GLU A 332 29.72 17.79 -7.71
C GLU A 332 29.21 16.45 -8.27
N ILE A 333 27.89 16.25 -8.30
CA ILE A 333 27.23 15.07 -8.88
C ILE A 333 27.24 15.13 -10.43
N LEU A 334 27.28 16.34 -10.99
CA LEU A 334 27.21 16.58 -12.45
C LEU A 334 28.57 16.47 -13.16
N THR A 335 29.67 16.34 -12.42
CA THR A 335 31.00 16.12 -13.01
C THR A 335 31.26 14.64 -13.26
N GLN A 336 31.05 14.24 -14.53
CA GLN A 336 31.62 13.09 -15.26
C GLN A 336 32.07 11.87 -14.43
N GLU A 337 31.11 11.01 -14.08
CA GLU A 337 31.22 9.55 -13.84
C GLU A 337 29.95 9.01 -13.12
N CYS A 338 29.09 9.92 -12.63
CA CYS A 338 27.88 9.56 -11.87
C CYS A 338 26.61 9.27 -12.69
N GLU A 339 26.55 9.51 -14.01
CA GLU A 339 25.30 9.32 -14.78
C GLU A 339 24.83 7.85 -14.80
N GLN A 340 25.74 6.89 -15.02
CA GLN A 340 25.40 5.46 -14.95
C GLN A 340 25.06 4.96 -13.54
N TYR A 341 25.68 5.54 -12.51
CA TYR A 341 25.38 5.23 -11.12
C TYR A 341 24.03 5.82 -10.69
N ALA A 342 23.74 7.07 -11.03
CA ALA A 342 22.49 7.74 -10.73
C ALA A 342 21.30 7.07 -11.44
N GLU A 343 21.44 6.66 -12.70
CA GLU A 343 20.38 5.94 -13.43
C GLU A 343 19.98 4.64 -12.73
N ARG A 344 20.93 3.76 -12.35
CA ARG A 344 20.59 2.52 -11.61
C ARG A 344 19.82 2.76 -10.30
N TYR A 345 20.18 3.81 -9.54
CA TYR A 345 19.47 4.17 -8.30
C TYR A 345 18.17 4.98 -8.53
N LEU A 346 17.94 5.50 -9.74
CA LEU A 346 16.68 6.17 -10.12
C LEU A 346 15.60 5.15 -10.51
N PHE A 347 15.98 3.96 -10.98
CA PHE A 347 15.05 2.94 -11.45
C PHE A 347 14.48 2.03 -10.35
N SER A 348 15.23 1.74 -9.29
CA SER A 348 14.75 1.00 -8.12
C SER A 348 14.61 1.95 -6.92
N SER A 349 13.39 2.39 -6.66
CA SER A 349 13.03 3.24 -5.52
C SER A 349 12.02 2.45 -4.69
N ASP A 350 12.42 2.02 -3.49
CA ASP A 350 11.61 1.19 -2.61
C ASP A 350 10.27 1.87 -2.27
N SER A 351 10.21 3.20 -2.26
CA SER A 351 8.97 3.97 -2.06
C SER A 351 7.87 3.69 -3.11
N ARG A 352 8.22 3.12 -4.27
CA ARG A 352 7.23 2.70 -5.29
C ARG A 352 6.31 1.60 -4.78
N ARG A 353 6.74 0.79 -3.80
CA ARG A 353 5.93 -0.28 -3.20
C ARG A 353 4.61 0.22 -2.61
N TYR A 354 4.53 1.52 -2.28
CA TYR A 354 3.35 2.15 -1.66
C TYR A 354 2.70 3.20 -2.57
N ASP A 355 3.03 3.24 -3.86
CA ASP A 355 2.42 4.21 -4.78
C ASP A 355 0.92 3.99 -4.94
N GLN A 356 0.47 2.74 -4.98
CA GLN A 356 -0.96 2.42 -5.11
C GLN A 356 -1.72 2.80 -3.83
N ASP A 357 -1.13 2.61 -2.65
CA ASP A 357 -1.69 3.08 -1.38
C ASP A 357 -1.83 4.61 -1.36
N TRP A 358 -0.78 5.32 -1.81
CA TRP A 358 -0.82 6.78 -1.96
C TRP A 358 -1.93 7.22 -2.91
N TYR A 359 -2.00 6.63 -4.12
CA TYR A 359 -3.00 7.04 -5.11
C TYR A 359 -4.41 6.74 -4.64
N ARG A 360 -4.67 5.62 -3.97
CA ARG A 360 -5.97 5.36 -3.34
C ARG A 360 -6.35 6.43 -2.32
N SER A 361 -5.45 6.75 -1.39
CA SER A 361 -5.70 7.81 -0.41
C SER A 361 -5.92 9.17 -1.07
N TRP A 362 -5.21 9.47 -2.16
CA TRP A 362 -5.29 10.75 -2.87
C TRP A 362 -6.50 10.89 -3.80
N THR A 363 -6.91 9.83 -4.50
CA THR A 363 -7.99 9.92 -5.49
C THR A 363 -9.35 9.61 -4.90
N CYS A 364 -9.40 8.76 -3.86
CA CYS A 364 -10.66 8.23 -3.35
C CYS A 364 -11.22 8.99 -2.14
N PHE A 365 -10.64 10.13 -1.74
CA PHE A 365 -11.21 10.95 -0.67
C PHE A 365 -12.61 11.49 -1.04
N ASP A 366 -12.91 11.63 -2.33
CA ASP A 366 -14.23 11.98 -2.82
C ASP A 366 -14.57 11.16 -4.07
N SER A 367 -15.30 10.07 -3.85
CA SER A 367 -15.76 9.17 -4.92
C SER A 367 -16.66 9.82 -5.97
N LEU A 368 -17.26 10.99 -5.68
CA LEU A 368 -18.19 11.67 -6.57
C LEU A 368 -17.50 12.69 -7.50
N SER A 369 -16.30 13.15 -7.14
CA SER A 369 -15.54 14.14 -7.92
C SER A 369 -14.30 13.57 -8.60
N ILE A 370 -14.14 12.24 -8.61
CA ILE A 370 -13.02 11.56 -9.27
C ILE A 370 -13.05 11.87 -10.78
N SER A 371 -12.15 12.75 -11.21
CA SER A 371 -11.75 12.85 -12.62
C SER A 371 -10.95 11.59 -12.98
N PRO A 372 -10.99 11.12 -14.25
CA PRO A 372 -10.22 9.95 -14.65
C PRO A 372 -8.77 10.12 -14.19
N PRO A 373 -8.27 9.21 -13.32
CA PRO A 373 -7.07 9.51 -12.58
C PRO A 373 -5.88 9.56 -13.55
N ILE A 374 -5.04 10.59 -13.40
CA ILE A 374 -3.79 10.72 -14.15
C ILE A 374 -2.83 9.55 -13.81
N HIS A 375 -3.05 8.89 -12.67
CA HIS A 375 -2.21 7.83 -12.13
C HIS A 375 -3.05 6.61 -11.69
N ASN A 376 -2.56 5.41 -11.98
CA ASN A 376 -3.33 4.19 -11.74
C ASN A 376 -3.21 3.74 -10.28
N ALA A 377 -4.36 3.56 -9.60
CA ALA A 377 -4.45 2.95 -8.26
C ALA A 377 -4.23 1.42 -8.27
N TYR A 378 -3.99 0.85 -9.46
CA TYR A 378 -3.70 -0.54 -9.72
C TYR A 378 -2.60 -0.68 -10.78
N VAL A 379 -1.76 -1.71 -10.67
CA VAL A 379 -0.72 -2.02 -11.67
C VAL A 379 -1.19 -3.22 -12.50
N PRO A 380 -1.43 -3.05 -13.81
CA PRO A 380 -1.78 -4.17 -14.69
C PRO A 380 -0.75 -5.30 -14.60
N GLY A 381 -1.21 -6.53 -14.46
CA GLY A 381 -0.39 -7.73 -14.28
C GLY A 381 -0.07 -8.08 -12.82
N ALA A 382 -0.43 -7.24 -11.86
CA ALA A 382 -0.09 -7.45 -10.44
C ALA A 382 -0.87 -8.61 -9.77
N LEU A 383 -1.98 -9.07 -10.33
CA LEU A 383 -2.72 -10.24 -9.86
C LEU A 383 -2.28 -11.55 -10.50
N LEU A 384 -1.50 -11.52 -11.58
CA LEU A 384 -1.06 -12.73 -12.28
C LEU A 384 -0.22 -13.62 -11.35
N GLY A 385 -0.51 -14.93 -11.33
CA GLY A 385 0.34 -15.94 -10.69
C GLY A 385 -0.37 -16.82 -9.68
N ASP A 386 0.43 -17.58 -8.93
CA ASP A 386 -0.03 -18.48 -7.87
C ASP A 386 -0.10 -17.77 -6.53
N TRP A 387 -1.28 -17.79 -5.91
CA TRP A 387 -1.53 -17.16 -4.62
C TRP A 387 -1.80 -18.20 -3.54
N GLU A 388 -1.19 -17.98 -2.37
CA GLU A 388 -1.38 -18.81 -1.18
C GLU A 388 -1.63 -17.95 0.06
N GLY A 389 -2.54 -18.42 0.91
CA GLY A 389 -2.90 -17.74 2.14
C GLY A 389 -4.09 -18.38 2.82
N PHE A 390 -4.89 -17.56 3.47
CA PHE A 390 -6.03 -18.02 4.24
C PHE A 390 -7.09 -16.94 4.42
N PHE A 391 -8.29 -17.39 4.75
CA PHE A 391 -9.33 -16.53 5.30
C PHE A 391 -9.68 -16.95 6.72
N VAL A 392 -10.18 -16.01 7.51
CA VAL A 392 -10.63 -16.27 8.89
C VAL A 392 -12.14 -16.29 8.97
N GLN A 393 -12.66 -17.23 9.75
CA GLN A 393 -14.08 -17.45 9.93
C GLN A 393 -14.39 -17.54 11.43
N THR A 394 -15.44 -16.84 11.87
CA THR A 394 -16.04 -16.99 13.20
C THR A 394 -17.30 -17.85 13.12
N SER A 395 -17.90 -18.30 14.23
CA SER A 395 -19.21 -18.96 14.18
C SER A 395 -20.28 -18.03 13.59
N LEU A 396 -21.29 -18.60 12.92
CA LEU A 396 -22.41 -17.82 12.38
C LEU A 396 -23.22 -17.15 13.51
N GLU A 397 -23.36 -17.83 14.64
CA GLU A 397 -24.09 -17.34 15.82
C GLU A 397 -23.42 -16.08 16.39
N ASP A 398 -22.09 -16.12 16.60
CA ASP A 398 -21.33 -14.97 17.08
C ASP A 398 -21.40 -13.80 16.10
N HIS A 399 -21.34 -14.10 14.79
CA HIS A 399 -21.46 -13.06 13.77
C HIS A 399 -22.84 -12.38 13.82
N ILE A 400 -23.92 -13.16 13.89
CA ILE A 400 -25.28 -12.62 13.97
C ILE A 400 -25.43 -11.77 15.25
N ALA A 401 -24.94 -12.24 16.40
CA ALA A 401 -24.98 -11.49 17.65
C ALA A 401 -24.29 -10.11 17.53
N LEU A 402 -23.15 -10.04 16.83
CA LEU A 402 -22.45 -8.78 16.57
C LEU A 402 -23.15 -7.88 15.54
N VAL A 403 -23.87 -8.45 14.59
CA VAL A 403 -24.65 -7.67 13.62
C VAL A 403 -25.90 -7.09 14.29
N ASP A 404 -26.57 -7.87 15.15
CA ASP A 404 -27.81 -7.50 15.81
C ASP A 404 -27.64 -6.40 16.87
N ASP A 405 -26.53 -6.41 17.63
CA ASP A 405 -26.22 -5.38 18.62
C ASP A 405 -24.88 -4.68 18.32
N PRO A 406 -24.90 -3.43 17.79
CA PRO A 406 -23.72 -2.65 17.49
C PRO A 406 -22.81 -2.35 18.69
N ASN A 407 -23.36 -2.38 19.91
CA ASN A 407 -22.63 -2.15 21.15
C ASN A 407 -22.17 -3.45 21.80
N HIS A 408 -22.57 -4.60 21.27
CA HIS A 408 -22.13 -5.89 21.77
C HIS A 408 -20.61 -6.00 21.64
N MET A 409 -19.98 -6.19 22.79
CA MET A 409 -18.59 -6.59 22.92
C MET A 409 -18.60 -7.91 23.69
N PRO A 410 -18.14 -9.01 23.10
CA PRO A 410 -18.20 -10.31 23.75
C PRO A 410 -17.31 -10.31 25.00
N SER A 411 -17.81 -10.86 26.10
CA SER A 411 -17.03 -11.01 27.34
C SER A 411 -15.90 -12.03 27.18
N ASP A 412 -16.14 -13.08 26.38
CA ASP A 412 -15.16 -14.11 26.04
C ASP A 412 -14.64 -13.92 24.60
N PRO A 413 -13.36 -14.21 24.33
CA PRO A 413 -12.81 -14.07 22.99
C PRO A 413 -13.51 -15.03 22.01
N ILE A 414 -14.18 -14.46 21.02
CA ILE A 414 -14.79 -15.19 19.90
C ILE A 414 -13.72 -16.01 19.16
N SER A 415 -14.02 -17.26 18.82
CA SER A 415 -13.05 -18.09 18.11
C SER A 415 -12.92 -17.70 16.63
N LEU A 416 -11.67 -17.51 16.17
CA LEU A 416 -11.33 -17.30 14.76
C LEU A 416 -10.63 -18.54 14.18
N TYR A 417 -11.26 -19.16 13.19
CA TYR A 417 -10.75 -20.33 12.49
C TYR A 417 -10.10 -19.93 11.16
N ARG A 418 -8.88 -20.42 10.91
CA ARG A 418 -8.17 -20.20 9.63
C ARG A 418 -8.51 -21.29 8.64
N HIS A 419 -8.91 -20.90 7.43
CA HIS A 419 -9.19 -21.79 6.32
C HIS A 419 -8.23 -21.51 5.16
N PRO A 420 -7.61 -22.54 4.55
CA PRO A 420 -6.68 -22.34 3.46
C PRO A 420 -7.32 -21.69 2.24
N LEU A 421 -6.55 -20.84 1.56
CA LEU A 421 -6.98 -20.12 0.37
C LEU A 421 -5.88 -20.21 -0.69
N TYR A 422 -6.16 -20.94 -1.76
CA TYR A 422 -5.23 -21.15 -2.87
C TYR A 422 -5.91 -20.93 -4.21
N PHE A 423 -5.29 -20.14 -5.07
CA PHE A 423 -5.76 -19.90 -6.43
C PHE A 423 -4.64 -19.44 -7.35
N THR A 424 -4.72 -19.86 -8.61
CA THR A 424 -3.91 -19.33 -9.71
C THR A 424 -4.78 -18.36 -10.50
N LEU A 425 -4.34 -17.11 -10.64
CA LEU A 425 -5.09 -16.06 -11.35
C LEU A 425 -4.43 -15.69 -12.68
N LYS A 426 -5.28 -15.31 -13.62
CA LYS A 426 -4.93 -14.67 -14.88
C LYS A 426 -5.70 -13.36 -15.02
N GLU A 427 -5.04 -12.36 -15.58
CA GLU A 427 -5.68 -11.10 -15.95
C GLU A 427 -5.96 -11.07 -17.45
N HIS A 428 -7.10 -10.50 -17.81
CA HIS A 428 -7.52 -10.28 -19.18
C HIS A 428 -7.93 -8.83 -19.34
N HIS A 429 -7.30 -8.14 -20.29
CA HIS A 429 -7.37 -6.69 -20.46
C HIS A 429 -8.23 -6.35 -21.67
N CYS A 430 -9.19 -5.46 -21.48
CA CYS A 430 -9.97 -4.89 -22.58
C CYS A 430 -9.36 -3.53 -22.95
N PHE A 431 -8.74 -3.45 -24.12
CA PHE A 431 -8.18 -2.19 -24.64
C PHE A 431 -9.13 -1.52 -25.63
N HIS A 432 -9.11 -0.19 -25.69
CA HIS A 432 -9.74 0.54 -26.79
C HIS A 432 -9.20 0.04 -28.15
N PRO A 433 -10.05 -0.12 -29.19
CA PRO A 433 -11.44 0.33 -29.33
C PRO A 433 -12.50 -0.63 -28.78
N GLU A 434 -12.13 -1.77 -28.21
CA GLU A 434 -13.08 -2.73 -27.66
C GLU A 434 -13.86 -2.12 -26.48
N VAL A 435 -15.18 -2.30 -26.49
CA VAL A 435 -16.07 -1.80 -25.43
C VAL A 435 -16.26 -2.91 -24.40
N PRO A 436 -15.87 -2.72 -23.13
CA PRO A 436 -15.92 -3.77 -22.12
C PRO A 436 -17.36 -4.18 -21.77
N ILE A 437 -17.52 -5.34 -21.12
CA ILE A 437 -18.81 -5.76 -20.59
C ILE A 437 -19.34 -4.74 -19.56
N GLY A 438 -20.66 -4.52 -19.59
CA GLY A 438 -21.33 -3.66 -18.60
C GLY A 438 -21.30 -4.27 -17.20
N PRO A 439 -21.55 -3.48 -16.15
CA PRO A 439 -21.84 -4.05 -14.84
C PRO A 439 -23.15 -4.87 -14.92
N GLY A 440 -23.20 -6.00 -14.22
CA GLY A 440 -24.44 -6.77 -14.03
C GLY A 440 -25.46 -6.00 -13.18
N ALA A 441 -26.74 -6.37 -13.28
CA ALA A 441 -27.82 -5.79 -12.46
C ALA A 441 -28.22 -6.75 -11.34
N ASP A 442 -28.34 -6.25 -10.11
CA ASP A 442 -28.85 -7.02 -8.97
C ASP A 442 -30.39 -7.06 -8.94
N CYS A 443 -30.94 -7.82 -7.98
CA CYS A 443 -32.39 -7.92 -7.77
C CYS A 443 -33.05 -6.61 -7.29
N MET A 444 -32.26 -5.62 -6.89
CA MET A 444 -32.71 -4.32 -6.37
C MET A 444 -32.58 -3.20 -7.42
N GLY A 445 -32.15 -3.52 -8.64
CA GLY A 445 -31.94 -2.56 -9.73
C GLY A 445 -30.64 -1.75 -9.65
N GLY A 446 -29.71 -2.13 -8.76
CA GLY A 446 -28.34 -1.63 -8.67
C GLY A 446 -27.34 -2.50 -9.42
N GLU A 447 -26.05 -2.21 -9.32
CA GLU A 447 -25.01 -3.07 -9.90
C GLU A 447 -24.76 -4.31 -9.03
N ASP A 448 -24.56 -5.47 -9.67
CA ASP A 448 -24.47 -6.78 -9.01
C ASP A 448 -23.12 -7.02 -8.30
N VAL A 449 -22.93 -6.35 -7.17
CA VAL A 449 -21.76 -6.50 -6.29
C VAL A 449 -21.51 -7.94 -5.89
N LEU A 450 -22.57 -8.71 -5.59
CA LEU A 450 -22.43 -10.09 -5.12
C LEU A 450 -21.96 -11.04 -6.23
N ASN A 451 -22.17 -10.65 -7.50
CA ASN A 451 -21.60 -11.32 -8.66
C ASN A 451 -20.33 -10.61 -9.19
N ALA A 452 -19.58 -9.88 -8.36
CA ALA A 452 -18.38 -9.12 -8.75
C ALA A 452 -18.59 -8.14 -9.93
N TRP A 453 -19.77 -7.51 -9.97
CA TRP A 453 -20.28 -6.65 -11.04
C TRP A 453 -20.34 -7.30 -12.41
N LEU A 454 -20.34 -8.63 -12.48
CA LEU A 454 -20.48 -9.36 -13.73
C LEU A 454 -21.97 -9.54 -14.06
N PRO A 455 -22.37 -9.43 -15.33
CA PRO A 455 -23.69 -9.89 -15.77
C PRO A 455 -23.92 -11.37 -15.39
N GLN A 456 -25.15 -11.73 -15.02
CA GLN A 456 -25.48 -13.13 -14.75
C GLN A 456 -25.55 -13.93 -16.06
N GLY A 457 -25.04 -15.16 -16.04
CA GLY A 457 -25.07 -16.05 -17.21
C GLY A 457 -24.01 -15.78 -18.28
N LEU A 458 -22.95 -15.03 -17.96
CA LEU A 458 -21.78 -14.88 -18.85
C LEU A 458 -21.25 -16.23 -19.29
N LYS A 459 -20.89 -16.33 -20.57
CA LYS A 459 -20.16 -17.48 -21.10
C LYS A 459 -18.77 -17.03 -21.51
N ILE A 460 -17.77 -17.72 -20.97
CA ILE A 460 -16.37 -17.40 -21.17
C ILE A 460 -15.73 -18.52 -21.98
N GLN A 461 -15.22 -18.17 -23.15
CA GLN A 461 -14.43 -19.07 -23.98
C GLN A 461 -12.96 -18.65 -23.90
N GLN A 462 -12.12 -19.55 -23.39
CA GLN A 462 -10.69 -19.31 -23.23
C GLN A 462 -9.94 -19.75 -24.50
N TYR A 463 -9.09 -18.87 -25.02
CA TYR A 463 -8.11 -19.15 -26.07
C TYR A 463 -6.69 -18.99 -25.49
N GLU A 464 -5.67 -19.21 -26.32
CA GLU A 464 -4.27 -19.20 -25.88
C GLU A 464 -3.86 -17.85 -25.25
N ASN A 465 -4.17 -16.74 -25.93
CA ASN A 465 -3.74 -15.38 -25.53
C ASN A 465 -4.91 -14.40 -25.36
N GLU A 466 -6.14 -14.88 -25.45
CA GLU A 466 -7.34 -14.05 -25.34
C GLU A 466 -8.50 -14.84 -24.74
N VAL A 467 -9.51 -14.11 -24.29
CA VAL A 467 -10.76 -14.64 -23.78
C VAL A 467 -11.88 -13.92 -24.48
N GLU A 468 -12.84 -14.69 -24.99
CA GLU A 468 -14.07 -14.16 -25.56
C GLU A 468 -15.20 -14.35 -24.54
N VAL A 469 -15.86 -13.25 -24.21
CA VAL A 469 -16.92 -13.20 -23.21
C VAL A 469 -18.22 -12.84 -23.89
N PHE A 470 -19.19 -13.76 -23.88
CA PHE A 470 -20.55 -13.47 -24.32
C PHE A 470 -21.32 -12.79 -23.19
N ASP A 471 -21.68 -11.53 -23.40
CA ASP A 471 -22.55 -10.73 -22.54
C ASP A 471 -24.02 -11.02 -22.89
N PRO A 472 -24.78 -11.72 -22.03
CA PRO A 472 -26.17 -12.06 -22.31
C PRO A 472 -27.11 -10.84 -22.20
N VAL A 473 -26.69 -9.76 -21.53
CA VAL A 473 -27.50 -8.54 -21.42
C VAL A 473 -27.37 -7.73 -22.70
N ALA A 474 -26.14 -7.55 -23.19
CA ALA A 474 -25.87 -6.82 -24.43
C ALA A 474 -25.99 -7.69 -25.70
N GLN A 475 -26.15 -9.01 -25.56
CA GLN A 475 -26.22 -9.99 -26.65
C GLN A 475 -25.03 -9.87 -27.63
N ARG A 476 -23.81 -9.74 -27.08
CA ARG A 476 -22.58 -9.59 -27.88
C ARG A 476 -21.40 -10.31 -27.24
N ASN A 477 -20.42 -10.66 -28.07
CA ASN A 477 -19.11 -11.10 -27.63
C ASN A 477 -18.19 -9.89 -27.41
N VAL A 478 -17.41 -9.95 -26.33
CA VAL A 478 -16.37 -8.97 -26.01
C VAL A 478 -15.05 -9.70 -25.86
N ARG A 479 -14.00 -9.17 -26.48
CA ARG A 479 -12.67 -9.77 -26.46
C ARG A 479 -11.81 -9.13 -25.38
N TYR A 480 -11.15 -9.95 -24.59
CA TYR A 480 -10.14 -9.53 -23.62
C TYR A 480 -8.81 -10.20 -23.95
N GLN A 481 -7.72 -9.44 -23.99
CA GLN A 481 -6.39 -9.99 -24.21
C GLN A 481 -5.81 -10.48 -22.88
N THR A 482 -5.37 -11.73 -22.80
CA THR A 482 -4.72 -12.26 -21.61
C THR A 482 -3.36 -11.59 -21.41
N PHE A 483 -3.12 -11.05 -20.22
CA PHE A 483 -1.84 -10.43 -19.90
C PHE A 483 -0.74 -11.51 -19.80
N LEU A 484 0.38 -11.27 -20.50
CA LEU A 484 1.56 -12.14 -20.48
C LEU A 484 2.80 -11.32 -20.07
N PRO A 485 3.54 -11.74 -19.03
CA PRO A 485 4.74 -11.04 -18.61
C PRO A 485 5.80 -11.16 -19.71
N GLY A 486 6.27 -10.03 -20.24
CA GLY A 486 7.30 -9.95 -21.30
C GLY A 486 6.80 -9.90 -22.75
N GLY A 487 5.49 -9.91 -23.00
CA GLY A 487 4.89 -10.07 -24.34
C GLY A 487 4.91 -8.86 -25.31
N LEU A 488 5.85 -7.92 -25.21
CA LEU A 488 5.92 -6.74 -26.11
C LEU A 488 6.79 -6.95 -27.36
N GLU A 489 7.40 -8.13 -27.57
CA GLU A 489 8.06 -8.45 -28.84
C GLU A 489 7.05 -8.87 -29.93
N GLY A 490 5.92 -9.50 -29.57
CA GLY A 490 4.93 -10.01 -30.52
C GLY A 490 4.01 -8.96 -31.16
N THR A 491 3.85 -7.78 -30.56
CA THR A 491 3.01 -6.70 -31.11
C THR A 491 3.69 -5.88 -32.21
N LYS A 492 5.01 -6.03 -32.40
CA LYS A 492 5.74 -5.37 -33.50
C LYS A 492 5.59 -6.09 -34.84
N GLU A 493 5.31 -7.39 -34.86
CA GLU A 493 5.14 -8.14 -36.10
C GLU A 493 3.81 -7.86 -36.80
N ARG A 494 2.78 -7.38 -36.07
CA ARG A 494 1.48 -7.04 -36.66
C ARG A 494 1.44 -5.67 -37.37
N LEU A 495 2.50 -4.87 -37.27
CA LEU A 495 2.61 -3.53 -37.90
C LEU A 495 3.68 -3.45 -38.99
N GLN A 496 4.33 -4.56 -39.34
CA GLN A 496 5.33 -4.61 -40.43
C GLN A 496 4.82 -5.21 -41.75
N SER A 497 3.57 -5.64 -41.82
CA SER A 497 2.97 -6.12 -43.07
C SER A 497 2.22 -5.03 -43.84
N GLU A 498 2.69 -3.77 -43.85
CA GLU A 498 2.16 -2.73 -44.74
C GLU A 498 3.00 -1.43 -44.78
N LYS A 499 4.32 -1.49 -45.01
CA LYS A 499 5.07 -0.28 -45.44
C LYS A 499 6.13 -0.58 -46.51
N VAL A 500 5.93 0.09 -47.64
CA VAL A 500 6.78 0.20 -48.84
C VAL A 500 8.18 0.74 -48.47
N PRO A 501 9.28 0.27 -49.10
CA PRO A 501 10.64 0.64 -48.70
C PRO A 501 11.03 2.03 -49.20
N GLY A 502 11.50 2.90 -48.30
CA GLY A 502 12.04 4.21 -48.66
C GLY A 502 12.78 4.93 -47.53
N THR A 503 14.11 4.96 -47.66
CA THR A 503 15.08 5.92 -47.08
C THR A 503 15.30 5.95 -45.56
N SER A 504 16.45 5.40 -45.18
CA SER A 504 17.15 5.57 -43.90
C SER A 504 17.64 7.02 -43.71
N ARG A 505 17.38 7.58 -42.52
CA ARG A 505 18.19 8.65 -41.91
C ARG A 505 18.33 8.40 -40.42
N ASN A 506 19.57 8.15 -40.00
CA ASN A 506 20.01 8.07 -38.61
C ASN A 506 19.78 9.40 -37.88
N LEU A 507 19.02 9.36 -36.79
CA LEU A 507 19.13 10.30 -35.66
C LEU A 507 19.14 9.49 -34.36
N GLY A 508 20.13 9.78 -33.50
CA GLY A 508 20.40 9.05 -32.27
C GLY A 508 19.23 9.13 -31.29
N ASN A 509 18.78 7.95 -30.83
CA ASN A 509 17.80 7.83 -29.77
C ASN A 509 18.51 7.61 -28.43
N GLY A 510 18.42 8.61 -27.56
CA GLY A 510 18.50 8.39 -26.11
C GLY A 510 17.28 7.60 -25.68
N TYR A 511 17.51 6.43 -25.07
CA TYR A 511 16.46 5.52 -24.64
C TYR A 511 15.84 6.01 -23.32
N ASN A 512 14.77 6.80 -23.40
CA ASN A 512 13.88 7.04 -22.27
C ASN A 512 13.02 5.78 -22.01
N TYR A 513 13.54 4.82 -21.25
CA TYR A 513 12.73 3.76 -20.64
C TYR A 513 12.05 4.30 -19.38
N THR A 514 10.98 5.06 -19.57
CA THR A 514 9.99 5.24 -18.52
C THR A 514 9.23 3.93 -18.35
N ASN A 515 9.51 3.16 -17.30
CA ASN A 515 8.65 2.07 -16.82
C ASN A 515 7.35 2.60 -16.17
N SER A 516 6.84 3.74 -16.66
CA SER A 516 5.40 3.92 -16.72
C SER A 516 4.91 2.97 -17.82
N PHE A 517 3.89 2.17 -17.56
CA PHE A 517 2.99 1.75 -18.64
C PHE A 517 2.46 3.03 -19.31
N SER A 518 3.24 3.64 -20.22
CA SER A 518 2.76 4.65 -21.14
C SER A 518 2.08 3.84 -22.23
N LEU A 519 0.89 3.35 -21.93
CA LEU A 519 -0.06 2.94 -22.95
C LEU A 519 -0.02 4.04 -24.01
N SER A 520 0.26 3.65 -25.25
CA SER A 520 0.21 4.60 -26.36
C SER A 520 -1.13 5.34 -26.28
N LYS A 521 -1.18 6.62 -26.67
CA LYS A 521 -2.42 7.43 -26.61
C LYS A 521 -3.61 6.77 -27.38
N SER A 522 -3.32 5.73 -28.15
CA SER A 522 -4.23 4.86 -28.90
C SER A 522 -4.72 3.59 -28.18
N GLU A 523 -4.14 3.17 -27.05
CA GLU A 523 -4.48 1.91 -26.34
C GLU A 523 -4.90 2.19 -24.89
N SER A 524 -6.03 2.87 -24.66
CA SER A 524 -6.52 3.03 -23.29
C SER A 524 -7.05 1.70 -22.75
N LEU A 525 -6.58 1.29 -21.57
CA LEU A 525 -7.13 0.14 -20.84
C LEU A 525 -8.50 0.51 -20.28
N ASN A 526 -9.55 -0.18 -20.73
CA ASN A 526 -10.94 0.13 -20.39
C ASN A 526 -11.48 -0.74 -19.25
N ASP A 527 -10.98 -1.97 -19.10
CA ASP A 527 -11.47 -2.93 -18.11
C ASP A 527 -10.46 -4.07 -17.89
N ILE A 528 -10.51 -4.69 -16.71
CA ILE A 528 -9.72 -5.88 -16.38
C ILE A 528 -10.66 -6.96 -15.82
N LEU A 529 -10.76 -8.06 -16.56
CA LEU A 529 -11.40 -9.28 -16.12
C LEU A 529 -10.35 -10.21 -15.50
N VAL A 530 -10.69 -10.86 -14.40
CA VAL A 530 -9.84 -11.84 -13.73
C VAL A 530 -10.50 -13.20 -13.82
N THR A 531 -9.73 -14.22 -14.20
CA THR A 531 -10.16 -15.62 -14.09
C THR A 531 -9.14 -16.42 -13.29
N GLY A 532 -9.58 -17.49 -12.65
CA GLY A 532 -8.68 -18.33 -11.89
C GLY A 532 -9.28 -19.66 -11.47
N LYS A 533 -8.43 -20.51 -10.92
CA LYS A 533 -8.82 -21.83 -10.41
C LYS A 533 -7.89 -22.26 -9.29
N THR A 534 -8.38 -23.12 -8.41
CA THR A 534 -7.50 -23.88 -7.51
C THR A 534 -6.74 -24.95 -8.30
N SER A 535 -5.47 -25.18 -7.98
CA SER A 535 -4.68 -26.26 -8.60
C SER A 535 -5.27 -27.64 -8.30
N GLU A 536 -4.87 -28.67 -9.06
CA GLU A 536 -5.36 -30.04 -8.80
C GLU A 536 -4.91 -30.56 -7.43
N GLU A 537 -3.66 -30.28 -7.05
CA GLU A 537 -3.08 -30.67 -5.76
C GLU A 537 -3.81 -30.02 -4.58
N ASN A 538 -3.93 -28.69 -4.58
CA ASN A 538 -4.63 -27.95 -3.52
C ASN A 538 -6.13 -28.25 -3.52
N GLY A 539 -6.70 -28.48 -4.70
CA GLY A 539 -8.12 -28.79 -4.86
C GLY A 539 -8.50 -30.15 -4.28
N ALA A 540 -7.60 -31.14 -4.35
CA ALA A 540 -7.80 -32.45 -3.75
C ALA A 540 -7.82 -32.41 -2.21
N ALA A 541 -7.07 -31.47 -1.60
CA ALA A 541 -7.07 -31.24 -0.15
C ALA A 541 -8.25 -30.38 0.32
N TRP A 542 -8.46 -29.24 -0.33
CA TRP A 542 -9.24 -28.12 0.21
C TRP A 542 -10.48 -27.77 -0.61
N GLY A 543 -10.71 -28.51 -1.72
CA GLY A 543 -11.81 -28.31 -2.65
C GLY A 543 -11.37 -27.61 -3.94
N HIS A 544 -11.93 -28.08 -5.06
CA HIS A 544 -11.68 -27.47 -6.37
C HIS A 544 -12.64 -26.31 -6.61
N TYR A 545 -12.09 -25.10 -6.74
CA TYR A 545 -12.87 -23.91 -7.02
C TYR A 545 -12.47 -23.24 -8.35
N LEU A 546 -13.41 -22.48 -8.89
CA LEU A 546 -13.23 -21.52 -9.97
C LEU A 546 -13.38 -20.11 -9.41
N PHE A 547 -12.61 -19.18 -9.97
CA PHE A 547 -12.62 -17.77 -9.61
C PHE A 547 -12.89 -16.94 -10.86
N ILE A 548 -13.77 -15.98 -10.73
CA ILE A 548 -14.08 -15.00 -11.78
C ILE A 548 -14.31 -13.65 -11.12
N GLY A 549 -13.82 -12.57 -11.71
CA GLY A 549 -13.93 -11.26 -11.08
C GLY A 549 -13.50 -10.11 -11.95
N ARG A 550 -13.49 -8.92 -11.36
CA ARG A 550 -13.10 -7.66 -12.04
C ARG A 550 -12.29 -6.78 -11.10
N ILE A 551 -11.59 -5.82 -11.70
CA ILE A 551 -10.82 -4.80 -11.01
C ILE A 551 -11.38 -3.42 -11.38
N ARG A 552 -11.69 -2.60 -10.38
CA ARG A 552 -12.03 -1.19 -10.59
C ARG A 552 -10.76 -0.41 -10.86
N LEU A 553 -10.63 0.17 -12.06
CA LEU A 553 -9.42 0.89 -12.47
C LEU A 553 -9.15 2.18 -11.68
N TRP A 554 -10.19 2.78 -11.09
CA TRP A 554 -10.08 4.09 -10.44
C TRP A 554 -9.59 4.04 -8.99
N ASP A 555 -9.80 2.94 -8.27
CA ASP A 555 -9.27 2.71 -6.91
C ASP A 555 -8.48 1.40 -6.76
N GLY A 556 -8.42 0.56 -7.79
CA GLY A 556 -7.76 -0.73 -7.74
C GLY A 556 -8.46 -1.75 -6.85
N PHE A 557 -9.75 -1.56 -6.56
CA PHE A 557 -10.53 -2.52 -5.79
C PHE A 557 -10.81 -3.78 -6.61
N ILE A 558 -10.49 -4.93 -6.03
CA ILE A 558 -10.60 -6.24 -6.67
C ILE A 558 -11.78 -6.97 -6.05
N ALA A 559 -12.63 -7.58 -6.88
CA ALA A 559 -13.69 -8.49 -6.44
C ALA A 559 -13.60 -9.80 -7.22
N LEU A 560 -13.46 -10.92 -6.52
CA LEU A 560 -13.38 -12.28 -7.07
C LEU A 560 -14.52 -13.13 -6.48
N LEU A 561 -15.39 -13.63 -7.35
CA LEU A 561 -16.39 -14.62 -7.00
C LEU A 561 -15.79 -16.03 -7.09
N ARG A 562 -15.79 -16.75 -5.97
CA ARG A 562 -15.41 -18.15 -5.86
C ARG A 562 -16.65 -19.05 -5.96
N THR A 563 -16.61 -20.01 -6.87
CA THR A 563 -17.64 -21.04 -7.04
C THR A 563 -17.03 -22.45 -7.05
N PRO A 564 -17.75 -23.48 -6.56
CA PRO A 564 -17.30 -24.87 -6.66
C PRO A 564 -17.17 -25.28 -8.13
N ARG A 565 -16.07 -25.96 -8.49
CA ARG A 565 -15.86 -26.46 -9.86
C ARG A 565 -16.88 -27.52 -10.25
N ASP A 566 -17.31 -28.32 -9.28
CA ASP A 566 -18.37 -29.32 -9.43
C ASP A 566 -19.70 -28.71 -8.95
N PRO A 567 -20.66 -28.43 -9.87
CA PRO A 567 -21.95 -27.83 -9.51
C PRO A 567 -22.79 -28.69 -8.56
N THR A 568 -22.53 -29.99 -8.46
CA THR A 568 -23.24 -30.88 -7.52
C THR A 568 -22.83 -30.63 -6.06
N ARG A 569 -21.69 -29.98 -5.83
CA ARG A 569 -21.18 -29.58 -4.50
C ARG A 569 -21.62 -28.17 -4.11
N SER A 570 -22.89 -27.85 -4.37
CA SER A 570 -23.48 -26.54 -4.07
C SER A 570 -23.44 -26.17 -2.58
N ASN A 571 -23.33 -27.16 -1.70
CA ASN A 571 -23.16 -27.00 -0.26
C ASN A 571 -21.86 -26.27 0.14
N LEU A 572 -20.85 -26.21 -0.74
CA LEU A 572 -19.64 -25.42 -0.51
C LEU A 572 -19.88 -23.90 -0.66
N GLY A 573 -21.01 -23.52 -1.26
CA GLY A 573 -21.48 -22.14 -1.38
C GLY A 573 -20.71 -21.27 -2.36
N HIS A 574 -21.22 -20.07 -2.62
CA HIS A 574 -20.60 -19.03 -3.45
C HIS A 574 -20.12 -17.88 -2.57
N TRP A 575 -18.84 -17.52 -2.70
CA TRP A 575 -18.15 -16.63 -1.78
C TRP A 575 -17.47 -15.52 -2.56
N LEU A 576 -17.69 -14.28 -2.16
CA LEU A 576 -17.08 -13.11 -2.76
C LEU A 576 -15.85 -12.70 -1.94
N PHE A 577 -14.67 -12.71 -2.55
CA PHE A 577 -13.42 -12.21 -1.97
C PHE A 577 -13.11 -10.84 -2.56
N ARG A 578 -12.96 -9.82 -1.72
CA ARG A 578 -12.79 -8.44 -2.16
C ARG A 578 -11.79 -7.66 -1.33
N GLY A 579 -10.96 -6.86 -1.97
CA GLY A 579 -9.87 -6.17 -1.28
C GLY A 579 -8.94 -5.43 -2.21
N TYR A 580 -7.74 -5.17 -1.70
CA TYR A 580 -6.70 -4.40 -2.39
C TYR A 580 -5.36 -5.14 -2.34
N LEU A 581 -4.50 -4.83 -3.30
CA LEU A 581 -3.10 -5.22 -3.22
C LEU A 581 -2.34 -4.21 -2.35
N HIS A 582 -1.62 -4.75 -1.37
CA HIS A 582 -0.71 -4.01 -0.50
C HIS A 582 0.59 -4.79 -0.33
N ASP A 583 1.69 -4.22 -0.83
CA ASP A 583 3.05 -4.76 -0.66
C ASP A 583 3.19 -6.27 -1.00
N GLY A 584 2.57 -6.70 -2.11
CA GLY A 584 2.58 -8.10 -2.57
C GLY A 584 1.61 -9.04 -1.84
N ASN A 585 0.79 -8.52 -0.92
CA ASN A 585 -0.33 -9.24 -0.35
C ASN A 585 -1.64 -8.77 -0.99
N PHE A 586 -2.54 -9.70 -1.31
CA PHE A 586 -3.93 -9.45 -1.60
C PHE A 586 -4.72 -9.63 -0.30
N VAL A 587 -5.25 -8.51 0.23
CA VAL A 587 -5.84 -8.45 1.56
C VAL A 587 -7.20 -7.75 1.49
N GLY A 588 -8.15 -8.28 2.25
CA GLY A 588 -9.49 -7.71 2.35
C GLY A 588 -10.45 -8.69 3.00
N HIS A 589 -11.69 -8.73 2.52
CA HIS A 589 -12.77 -9.45 3.18
C HIS A 589 -13.40 -10.47 2.24
N TRP A 590 -13.84 -11.58 2.80
CA TRP A 590 -14.76 -12.49 2.12
C TRP A 590 -16.17 -12.29 2.65
N ARG A 591 -17.18 -12.56 1.82
CA ARG A 591 -18.60 -12.51 2.19
C ARG A 591 -19.36 -13.61 1.44
N GLU A 592 -20.37 -14.20 2.07
CA GLU A 592 -21.34 -15.04 1.36
C GLU A 592 -22.27 -14.21 0.45
N THR A 593 -22.94 -14.87 -0.49
CA THR A 593 -23.70 -14.21 -1.59
C THR A 593 -25.22 -14.44 -1.51
N SER A 594 -25.70 -15.13 -0.49
CA SER A 594 -27.12 -15.38 -0.22
C SER A 594 -27.81 -14.24 0.54
N THR A 595 -27.10 -13.51 1.40
CA THR A 595 -27.65 -12.31 2.07
C THR A 595 -27.65 -11.13 1.11
N SER A 596 -28.81 -10.45 1.03
CA SER A 596 -29.03 -9.25 0.22
C SER A 596 -27.88 -8.24 0.31
N PRO A 597 -27.45 -7.63 -0.81
CA PRO A 597 -26.25 -6.79 -0.86
C PRO A 597 -26.28 -5.63 0.15
N ASN A 598 -27.46 -5.02 0.36
CA ASN A 598 -27.67 -3.91 1.30
C ASN A 598 -27.67 -4.26 2.79
N LEU A 599 -27.59 -5.55 3.14
CA LEU A 599 -27.48 -6.03 4.52
C LEU A 599 -26.05 -6.47 4.82
N THR A 600 -25.70 -6.57 6.09
CA THR A 600 -24.44 -7.19 6.54
C THR A 600 -24.59 -8.70 6.45
N GLY A 601 -24.12 -9.28 5.35
CA GLY A 601 -24.01 -10.74 5.19
C GLY A 601 -22.83 -11.32 5.96
N TYR A 602 -22.84 -12.64 6.13
CA TYR A 602 -21.79 -13.35 6.84
C TYR A 602 -20.45 -13.18 6.13
N ARG A 603 -19.44 -12.73 6.89
CA ARG A 603 -18.16 -12.26 6.35
C ARG A 603 -17.02 -12.38 7.33
N GLY A 604 -15.80 -12.29 6.81
CA GLY A 604 -14.56 -12.23 7.58
C GLY A 604 -13.41 -11.66 6.74
N GLU A 605 -12.21 -11.67 7.28
CA GLU A 605 -10.99 -11.18 6.61
C GLU A 605 -10.28 -12.31 5.85
N PHE A 606 -9.48 -11.95 4.84
CA PHE A 606 -8.56 -12.86 4.16
C PHE A 606 -7.28 -12.14 3.74
N VAL A 607 -6.24 -12.94 3.59
CA VAL A 607 -4.95 -12.51 3.04
C VAL A 607 -4.37 -13.65 2.22
N ALA A 608 -3.84 -13.32 1.06
CA ALA A 608 -3.04 -14.23 0.24
C ALA A 608 -1.83 -13.47 -0.29
N HIS A 609 -0.71 -14.14 -0.47
CA HIS A 609 0.48 -13.58 -1.11
C HIS A 609 0.81 -14.38 -2.36
N ASN A 610 1.45 -13.72 -3.32
CA ASN A 610 1.81 -14.33 -4.58
C ASN A 610 3.18 -15.02 -4.48
N ARG A 611 3.24 -16.32 -4.79
CA ARG A 611 4.46 -17.15 -4.74
C ARG A 611 5.52 -16.70 -5.76
N ASP A 612 5.08 -16.16 -6.89
CA ASP A 612 5.91 -15.82 -8.05
C ASP A 612 6.39 -14.36 -8.05
N SER A 613 6.16 -13.62 -6.96
CA SER A 613 6.45 -12.17 -6.80
C SER A 613 7.90 -11.74 -7.04
N ARG A 614 8.81 -12.64 -7.41
CA ARG A 614 10.19 -12.29 -7.82
C ARG A 614 10.25 -11.60 -9.19
N ASN A 615 9.18 -11.61 -9.99
CA ASN A 615 9.22 -11.20 -11.39
C ASN A 615 8.52 -9.86 -11.73
N CYS A 616 7.91 -9.15 -10.77
CA CYS A 616 7.10 -7.94 -11.07
C CYS A 616 7.46 -6.72 -10.19
N MET A 617 8.74 -6.44 -9.97
CA MET A 617 9.22 -5.14 -9.46
C MET A 617 9.99 -4.37 -10.53
#